data_AF-A0A0F9ZAV9-F1
#
_entry.id   AF-A0A0F9ZAV9-F1
#
_cell.length_a   1.000
_cell.length_b   1.000
_cell.length_c   1.000
_cell.angle_alpha   90.00
_cell.angle_beta   90.00
_cell.angle_gamma   90.00
#
_symmetry.space_group_name_H-M   'P 1'
#
loop_
_entity.id
_entity.type
_entity.pdbx_description
1 polymer ?
#
loop_
_entity_poly.entity_id
_entity_poly.type
_entity_poly.pdbx_seq_one_letter_code
_entity_poly.pdbx_strand_id
1 'polypeptide(L)'
;MKANFCLLVLCMFYSIKAELLSPYSFFQAVFNKDYVAVYAYLSQGGLLNIKDRHDRTPMIIAARNNDVAMLELFYEFAPNCLDCENGWTPLMAAVSQNSVEVVSFLVEKDVNKNSSYNGISAFELALNYGLEEVVEILKE
;
A
#
# COMPACT_ATOMS: atom_id res chain seq x y z
N MET A 1 -28.59 -38.10 -5.93
CA MET A 1 -27.18 -37.83 -6.28
C MET A 1 -26.88 -36.41 -6.78
N LYS A 2 -27.86 -35.59 -7.22
CA LYS A 2 -27.58 -34.21 -7.71
C LYS A 2 -27.24 -33.17 -6.63
N ALA A 3 -27.61 -33.40 -5.36
CA ALA A 3 -27.41 -32.43 -4.28
C ALA A 3 -25.94 -32.22 -3.86
N ASN A 4 -25.11 -33.26 -3.89
CA ASN A 4 -23.69 -33.14 -3.48
C ASN A 4 -22.83 -32.38 -4.50
N PHE A 5 -23.17 -32.45 -5.79
CA PHE A 5 -22.41 -31.76 -6.83
C PHE A 5 -22.61 -30.24 -6.74
N CYS A 6 -23.84 -29.79 -6.48
CA CYS A 6 -24.15 -28.37 -6.31
C CYS A 6 -23.49 -27.78 -5.06
N LEU A 7 -23.45 -28.53 -3.95
CA LEU A 7 -22.77 -28.11 -2.73
C LEU A 7 -21.25 -28.00 -2.95
N LEU A 8 -20.63 -28.96 -3.63
CA LEU A 8 -19.19 -28.93 -3.93
C LEU A 8 -18.81 -27.74 -4.83
N VAL A 9 -19.62 -27.45 -5.85
CA VAL A 9 -19.38 -26.30 -6.73
C VAL A 9 -19.51 -24.98 -5.96
N LEU A 10 -20.55 -24.82 -5.13
CA LEU A 10 -20.72 -23.65 -4.28
C LEU A 10 -19.59 -23.50 -3.25
N CYS A 11 -19.16 -24.59 -2.62
CA CYS A 11 -18.03 -24.60 -1.70
C CYS A 11 -16.73 -24.21 -2.40
N MET A 12 -16.48 -24.71 -3.63
CA MET A 12 -15.30 -24.31 -4.41
C MET A 12 -15.33 -22.82 -4.76
N PHE A 13 -16.48 -22.29 -5.20
CA PHE A 13 -16.62 -20.84 -5.44
C PHE A 13 -16.42 -20.02 -4.16
N TYR A 14 -16.93 -20.50 -3.02
CA TYR A 14 -16.77 -19.81 -1.74
C TYR A 14 -15.32 -19.85 -1.25
N SER A 15 -14.64 -20.99 -1.38
CA SER A 15 -13.22 -21.14 -1.03
C SER A 15 -12.32 -20.27 -1.92
N ILE A 16 -12.54 -20.26 -3.23
CA ILE A 16 -11.79 -19.40 -4.16
C ILE A 16 -12.02 -17.92 -3.83
N LYS A 17 -13.26 -17.54 -3.53
CA LYS A 17 -13.59 -16.15 -3.15
C LYS A 17 -12.96 -15.76 -1.81
N ALA A 18 -12.95 -16.66 -0.82
CA ALA A 18 -12.30 -16.43 0.46
C ALA A 18 -10.77 -16.33 0.34
N GLU A 19 -10.16 -17.10 -0.56
CA GLU A 19 -8.72 -17.08 -0.82
C GLU A 19 -8.31 -15.81 -1.57
N LEU A 20 -9.09 -15.37 -2.56
CA LEU A 20 -8.88 -14.08 -3.27
C LEU A 20 -9.10 -12.86 -2.37
N LEU A 21 -9.93 -12.98 -1.33
CA LEU A 21 -10.24 -11.91 -0.37
C LEU A 21 -9.42 -12.00 0.92
N SER A 22 -8.45 -12.90 1.01
CA SER A 22 -7.63 -13.00 2.22
C SER A 22 -6.63 -11.83 2.29
N PRO A 23 -6.44 -11.20 3.46
CA PRO A 23 -5.40 -10.19 3.63
C PRO A 23 -4.00 -10.69 3.23
N TYR A 24 -3.70 -11.97 3.47
CA TYR A 24 -2.40 -12.57 3.14
C TYR A 24 -2.14 -12.59 1.62
N SER A 25 -3.08 -13.13 0.84
CA SER A 25 -2.97 -13.17 -0.63
C SER A 25 -2.95 -11.76 -1.23
N PHE A 26 -3.70 -10.83 -0.64
CA PHE A 26 -3.66 -9.43 -1.04
C PHE A 26 -2.29 -8.79 -0.84
N PHE A 27 -1.68 -8.92 0.35
CA PHE A 27 -0.34 -8.38 0.59
C PHE A 27 0.74 -9.02 -0.30
N GLN A 28 0.60 -10.31 -0.63
CA GLN A 28 1.47 -10.98 -1.59
C GLN A 28 1.31 -10.40 -3.00
N ALA A 29 0.07 -10.13 -3.43
CA ALA A 29 -0.20 -9.49 -4.72
C ALA A 29 0.43 -8.09 -4.80
N VAL A 30 0.26 -7.27 -3.74
CA VAL A 30 0.90 -5.94 -3.66
C VAL A 30 2.42 -6.05 -3.72
N PHE A 31 3.01 -6.98 -2.96
CA PHE A 31 4.46 -7.19 -2.96
C PHE A 31 4.98 -7.63 -4.33
N ASN A 32 4.24 -8.49 -5.04
CA ASN A 32 4.59 -9.00 -6.35
C ASN A 32 4.25 -8.06 -7.52
N LYS A 33 3.69 -6.87 -7.24
CA LYS A 33 3.17 -5.94 -8.25
C LYS A 33 2.10 -6.57 -9.15
N ASP A 34 1.28 -7.48 -8.60
CA ASP A 34 0.15 -8.08 -9.31
C ASP A 34 -1.06 -7.14 -9.24
N TYR A 35 -1.05 -6.12 -10.11
CA TYR A 35 -2.10 -5.11 -10.19
C TYR A 35 -3.48 -5.72 -10.47
N VAL A 36 -3.55 -6.86 -11.18
CA VAL A 36 -4.82 -7.50 -11.54
C VAL A 36 -5.44 -8.15 -10.31
N ALA A 37 -4.66 -8.90 -9.53
CA ALA A 37 -5.15 -9.48 -8.28
C ALA A 37 -5.52 -8.40 -7.26
N VAL A 38 -4.72 -7.33 -7.16
CA VAL A 38 -5.03 -6.17 -6.32
C VAL A 38 -6.34 -5.51 -6.76
N TYR A 39 -6.51 -5.20 -8.05
CA TYR A 39 -7.74 -4.61 -8.57
C TYR A 39 -8.95 -5.50 -8.30
N ALA A 40 -8.81 -6.82 -8.49
CA ALA A 40 -9.89 -7.79 -8.23
C ALA A 40 -10.29 -7.85 -6.76
N TYR A 41 -9.33 -7.73 -5.84
CA TYR A 41 -9.57 -7.64 -4.40
C TYR A 41 -10.33 -6.34 -4.05
N LEU A 42 -9.85 -5.19 -4.53
CA LEU A 42 -10.45 -3.88 -4.23
C LEU A 42 -11.85 -3.72 -4.84
N SER A 43 -12.05 -4.20 -6.07
CA SER A 43 -13.35 -4.18 -6.76
C SER A 43 -14.44 -4.99 -6.05
N GLN A 44 -14.05 -5.89 -5.14
CA GLN A 44 -14.97 -6.68 -4.32
C GLN A 44 -15.19 -6.08 -2.92
N GLY A 45 -14.71 -4.85 -2.66
CA GLY A 45 -14.82 -4.19 -1.36
C GLY A 45 -13.67 -4.53 -0.40
N GLY A 46 -12.54 -4.99 -0.91
CA GLY A 46 -11.34 -5.21 -0.13
C GLY A 46 -10.86 -3.94 0.58
N LEU A 47 -10.35 -4.09 1.79
CA LEU A 47 -9.89 -2.97 2.62
C LEU A 47 -8.43 -2.63 2.36
N LEU A 48 -8.12 -1.33 2.40
CA LEU A 48 -6.78 -0.78 2.20
C LEU A 48 -6.07 -0.36 3.50
N ASN A 49 -6.80 -0.23 4.61
CA ASN A 49 -6.25 0.16 5.91
C ASN A 49 -5.85 -1.05 6.79
N ILE A 50 -5.77 -2.24 6.21
CA ILE A 50 -5.32 -3.47 6.88
C ILE A 50 -3.79 -3.48 7.02
N LYS A 51 -3.29 -4.29 7.94
CA LYS A 51 -1.86 -4.46 8.21
C LYS A 51 -1.43 -5.90 8.02
N ASP A 52 -0.21 -6.09 7.52
CA ASP A 52 0.43 -7.40 7.47
C ASP A 52 1.03 -7.78 8.85
N ARG A 53 1.70 -8.93 8.93
CA ARG A 53 2.36 -9.41 10.15
C ARG A 53 3.52 -8.52 10.65
N HIS A 54 3.91 -7.52 9.87
CA HIS A 54 4.97 -6.56 10.18
C HIS A 54 4.40 -5.15 10.41
N ASP A 55 3.08 -5.05 10.66
CA ASP A 55 2.35 -3.81 10.85
C ASP A 55 2.37 -2.86 9.64
N ARG A 56 2.66 -3.37 8.43
CA ARG A 56 2.73 -2.57 7.21
C ARG A 56 1.37 -2.53 6.53
N THR A 57 0.94 -1.33 6.13
CA THR A 57 -0.18 -1.15 5.21
C THR A 57 0.25 -1.45 3.77
N PRO A 58 -0.69 -1.69 2.85
CA PRO A 58 -0.40 -1.91 1.43
C PRO A 58 0.42 -0.76 0.81
N MET A 59 0.12 0.47 1.21
CA MET A 59 0.80 1.69 0.77
C MET A 59 2.26 1.71 1.22
N ILE A 60 2.56 1.25 2.44
CA ILE A 60 3.95 1.12 2.90
C ILE A 60 4.71 0.13 2.03
N ILE A 61 4.08 -0.98 1.61
CA ILE A 61 4.73 -1.96 0.73
C ILE A 61 4.95 -1.36 -0.67
N ALA A 62 3.94 -0.75 -1.26
CA ALA A 62 4.04 -0.13 -2.59
C ALA A 62 5.09 0.99 -2.60
N ALA A 63 5.10 1.85 -1.58
CA ALA A 63 6.07 2.94 -1.45
C ALA A 63 7.51 2.44 -1.33
N ARG A 64 7.74 1.36 -0.55
CA ARG A 64 9.06 0.74 -0.46
C ARG A 64 9.51 0.09 -1.78
N ASN A 65 8.57 -0.33 -2.62
CA ASN A 65 8.84 -0.99 -3.90
C ASN A 65 8.98 0.00 -5.07
N ASN A 66 9.05 1.30 -4.79
CA ASN A 66 9.00 2.40 -5.76
C ASN A 66 7.88 2.20 -6.80
N ASP A 67 6.67 1.91 -6.32
CA ASP A 67 5.54 1.52 -7.16
C ASP A 67 4.45 2.60 -7.19
N VAL A 68 4.66 3.62 -8.03
CA VAL A 68 3.70 4.70 -8.23
C VAL A 68 2.38 4.17 -8.79
N ALA A 69 2.41 3.25 -9.75
CA ALA A 69 1.20 2.70 -10.37
C ALA A 69 0.30 1.97 -9.36
N MET A 70 0.90 1.25 -8.41
CA MET A 70 0.14 0.60 -7.34
C MET A 70 -0.48 1.62 -6.38
N LEU A 71 0.23 2.71 -6.07
CA LEU A 71 -0.31 3.79 -5.24
C LEU A 71 -1.41 4.57 -5.96
N GLU A 72 -1.30 4.80 -7.26
CA GLU A 72 -2.35 5.37 -8.11
C GLU A 72 -3.60 4.49 -8.06
N LEU A 73 -3.44 3.18 -8.28
CA LEU A 73 -4.53 2.21 -8.17
C LEU A 73 -5.20 2.28 -6.78
N PHE A 74 -4.43 2.34 -5.69
CA PHE A 74 -5.03 2.49 -4.35
C PHE A 74 -5.78 3.81 -4.19
N TYR A 75 -5.21 4.91 -4.69
CA TYR A 75 -5.79 6.25 -4.62
C TYR A 75 -7.12 6.35 -5.39
N GLU A 76 -7.23 5.69 -6.55
CA GLU A 76 -8.48 5.61 -7.32
C GLU A 76 -9.63 4.97 -6.52
N PHE A 77 -9.33 3.96 -5.69
CA PHE A 77 -10.33 3.31 -4.86
C PHE A 77 -10.59 4.05 -3.54
N ALA A 78 -9.59 4.74 -2.99
CA ALA A 78 -9.70 5.46 -1.74
C ALA A 78 -8.73 6.67 -1.69
N PRO A 79 -9.17 7.90 -2.01
CA PRO A 79 -8.28 9.07 -2.09
C PRO A 79 -7.50 9.39 -0.79
N ASN A 80 -8.08 9.11 0.37
CA ASN A 80 -7.45 9.40 1.67
C ASN A 80 -6.56 8.26 2.19
N CYS A 81 -6.26 7.26 1.36
CA CYS A 81 -5.61 6.03 1.81
C CYS A 81 -4.08 6.15 1.95
N LEU A 82 -3.49 7.20 1.37
CA LEU A 82 -2.04 7.43 1.35
C LEU A 82 -1.51 7.96 2.69
N ASP A 83 -2.39 8.51 3.52
CA ASP A 83 -2.06 8.90 4.89
C ASP A 83 -2.17 7.72 5.85
N CYS A 84 -1.20 7.63 6.75
CA CYS A 84 -1.27 6.71 7.89
C CYS A 84 -1.28 7.57 9.16
N GLU A 85 -2.39 7.57 9.88
CA GLU A 85 -2.60 8.49 11.02
C GLU A 85 -1.64 8.26 12.19
N ASN A 86 -0.96 7.11 12.28
CA ASN A 86 -0.02 6.81 13.36
C ASN A 86 1.03 5.79 12.90
N GLY A 87 2.31 6.07 13.15
CA GLY A 87 3.41 5.14 12.90
C GLY A 87 4.27 5.50 11.68
N TRP A 88 4.94 4.48 11.13
CA TRP A 88 5.75 4.62 9.91
C TRP A 88 4.85 4.87 8.70
N THR A 89 5.04 5.97 7.98
CA THR A 89 4.16 6.37 6.87
C THR A 89 4.68 5.88 5.50
N PRO A 90 3.82 5.86 4.45
CA PRO A 90 4.27 5.59 3.08
C PRO A 90 5.35 6.56 2.61
N LEU A 91 5.26 7.84 2.99
CA LEU A 91 6.29 8.83 2.68
C LEU A 91 7.63 8.50 3.32
N MET A 92 7.67 8.13 4.60
CA MET A 92 8.90 7.67 5.26
C MET A 92 9.48 6.41 4.60
N ALA A 93 8.60 5.48 4.19
CA ALA A 93 9.00 4.29 3.45
C ALA A 93 9.68 4.65 2.12
N ALA A 94 9.09 5.54 1.33
CA ALA A 94 9.65 6.00 0.06
C ALA A 94 11.01 6.68 0.25
N VAL A 95 11.13 7.60 1.22
CA VAL A 95 12.41 8.25 1.55
C VAL A 95 13.45 7.22 1.97
N SER A 96 13.08 6.24 2.81
CA SER A 96 14.04 5.23 3.27
C SER A 96 14.60 4.33 2.17
N GLN A 97 13.90 4.24 1.03
CA GLN A 97 14.32 3.49 -0.15
C GLN A 97 14.83 4.41 -1.26
N ASN A 98 14.96 5.72 -1.02
CA ASN A 98 15.28 6.74 -2.02
C ASN A 98 14.39 6.61 -3.28
N SER A 99 13.11 6.34 -3.09
CA SER A 99 12.11 6.17 -4.15
C SER A 99 11.58 7.53 -4.57
N VAL A 100 12.40 8.28 -5.31
CA VAL A 100 12.14 9.69 -5.68
C VAL A 100 10.79 9.86 -6.35
N GLU A 101 10.42 8.99 -7.29
CA GLU A 101 9.15 9.09 -8.02
C GLU A 101 7.94 8.92 -7.08
N VAL A 102 8.03 7.99 -6.13
CA VAL A 102 6.98 7.85 -5.10
C VAL A 102 6.97 9.04 -4.16
N VAL A 103 8.12 9.61 -3.78
CA VAL A 103 8.16 10.83 -2.95
C VAL A 103 7.42 11.96 -3.66
N SER A 104 7.75 12.24 -4.92
CA SER A 104 7.07 13.27 -5.71
C SER A 104 5.57 13.02 -5.81
N PHE A 105 5.17 11.79 -6.16
CA PHE A 105 3.75 11.42 -6.23
C PHE A 105 3.02 11.67 -4.91
N LEU A 106 3.59 11.24 -3.77
CA LEU A 106 2.97 11.42 -2.47
C LEU A 106 2.86 12.91 -2.08
N VAL A 107 3.89 13.71 -2.36
CA VAL A 107 3.86 15.18 -2.13
C VAL A 107 2.79 15.85 -2.99
N GLU A 108 2.66 15.46 -4.27
CA GLU A 108 1.60 15.97 -5.16
C GLU A 108 0.18 15.63 -4.68
N LYS A 109 0.00 14.55 -3.91
CA LYS A 109 -1.28 14.17 -3.30
C LYS A 109 -1.55 14.83 -1.94
N ASP A 110 -0.72 15.80 -1.53
CA ASP A 110 -0.88 16.59 -0.30
C ASP A 110 -0.98 15.73 0.97
N VAL A 111 -0.23 14.62 1.01
CA VAL A 111 -0.14 13.77 2.22
C VAL A 111 0.49 14.54 3.39
N ASN A 112 0.23 14.12 4.63
CA ASN A 112 0.80 14.77 5.80
C ASN A 112 2.33 14.53 5.92
N LYS A 113 3.11 15.46 5.37
CA LYS A 113 4.59 15.50 5.41
C LYS A 113 5.18 15.62 6.82
N ASN A 114 4.41 16.16 7.77
CA ASN A 114 4.87 16.41 9.15
C ASN A 114 4.70 15.20 10.08
N SER A 115 4.14 14.10 9.58
CA SER A 115 4.06 12.85 10.34
C SER A 115 5.47 12.41 10.76
N SER A 116 5.60 11.97 12.01
CA SER A 116 6.87 11.47 12.56
C SER A 116 6.68 10.12 13.25
N TYR A 117 7.72 9.28 13.18
CA TYR A 117 7.80 8.01 13.88
C TYR A 117 9.04 8.00 14.76
N ASN A 118 8.86 7.82 16.08
CA ASN A 118 9.93 7.98 17.08
C ASN A 118 10.65 9.34 17.00
N GLY A 119 9.90 10.40 16.68
CA GLY A 119 10.46 11.75 16.54
C GLY A 119 11.26 11.98 15.25
N ILE A 120 11.17 11.07 14.27
CA ILE A 120 11.82 11.22 12.97
C ILE A 120 10.74 11.29 11.88
N SER A 121 10.74 12.38 11.12
CA SER A 121 9.89 12.65 9.96
C SER A 121 10.52 12.16 8.65
N ALA A 122 9.75 12.16 7.57
CA ALA A 122 10.28 11.90 6.22
C ALA A 122 11.38 12.89 5.83
N PHE A 123 11.24 14.16 6.19
CA PHE A 123 12.25 15.18 5.94
C PHE A 123 13.55 14.92 6.71
N GLU A 124 13.46 14.59 8.00
CA GLU A 124 14.63 14.25 8.82
C GLU A 124 15.33 12.98 8.33
N LEU A 125 14.59 11.97 7.84
CA LEU A 125 15.19 10.80 7.19
C LEU A 125 16.01 11.18 5.96
N ALA A 126 15.46 12.04 5.10
CA ALA A 126 16.14 12.47 3.87
C ALA A 126 17.44 13.22 4.18
N LEU A 127 17.43 14.10 5.20
CA LEU A 127 18.64 14.77 5.69
C LEU A 127 19.67 13.78 6.25
N ASN A 128 19.23 12.85 7.11
CA ASN A 128 20.13 11.86 7.73
C ASN A 128 20.80 10.93 6.73
N TYR A 129 20.11 10.63 5.62
CA TYR A 129 20.63 9.79 4.54
C TYR A 129 21.37 10.57 3.44
N GLY A 130 21.34 11.91 3.48
CA GLY A 130 21.98 12.76 2.47
C GLY A 130 21.30 12.71 1.10
N LEU A 131 19.97 12.54 1.07
CA LEU A 131 19.19 12.42 -0.16
C LEU A 131 18.82 13.81 -0.70
N GLU A 132 19.77 14.50 -1.33
CA GLU A 132 19.63 15.90 -1.75
C GLU A 132 18.37 16.16 -2.61
N GLU A 133 18.10 15.32 -3.62
CA GLU A 133 16.93 15.45 -4.48
C GLU A 133 15.61 15.32 -3.70
N VAL A 134 15.53 14.32 -2.82
CA VAL A 134 14.37 14.10 -1.95
C VAL A 134 14.18 15.27 -0.98
N VAL A 135 15.27 15.83 -0.45
CA VAL A 135 15.24 17.01 0.42
C VAL A 135 14.65 18.21 -0.32
N GLU A 136 15.02 18.44 -1.58
CA GLU A 136 14.43 19.51 -2.39
C GLU A 136 12.93 19.30 -2.62
N ILE A 137 12.51 18.08 -2.99
CA ILE A 137 11.08 17.76 -3.20
C ILE A 137 10.26 17.99 -1.91
N LEU A 138 10.80 17.64 -0.75
CA LEU A 138 10.10 17.76 0.53
C LEU A 138 10.04 19.19 1.09
N LYS A 139 10.82 20.14 0.53
CA LYS A 139 10.79 21.57 0.94
C LYS A 139 9.63 22.35 0.34
N GLU A 140 9.15 21.94 -0.83
CA GLU A 140 7.98 22.51 -1.51
C GLU A 140 6.72 22.31 -0.67
#